data_AF-A0AAD7XS63-F1
#
_entry.id   AF-A0AAD7XS63-F1
#
_cell.length_a   1.000
_cell.length_b   1.000
_cell.length_c   1.000
_cell.angle_alpha   90.00
_cell.angle_beta   90.00
_cell.angle_gamma   90.00
#
_symmetry.space_group_name_H-M   'P 1'
#
loop_
_entity.id
_entity.type
_entity.pdbx_description
1 polymer ?
#
loop_
_entity_poly.entity_id
_entity_poly.type
_entity_poly.pdbx_seq_one_letter_code
_entity_poly.pdbx_strand_id
1 'polypeptide(L)'
;MRLLLLLACQGLALQFQQPTIVPRRELIAAPFVISMLASTPALAAEDPLKALYKAAVFAKKSRRYAPGERRTPDDFEQGSDSPFVGEYSDPNHPAGVRTVTMLDERVGEFCRAKIDGNDGPGEPPFSLPALVYSDQITADFRPKGGPSDLTAFLTADGIKFPDGNKWPRRKSSDL
;
A
#
# COMPACT_ATOMS: atom_id res chain seq x y z
N MET A 1 17.57 75.75 20.03
CA MET A 1 17.72 75.72 21.50
C MET A 1 16.55 74.93 22.10
N ARG A 2 16.76 73.66 22.44
CA ARG A 2 16.00 72.78 23.35
C ARG A 2 16.55 71.37 23.12
N LEU A 3 17.46 70.90 23.98
CA LEU A 3 17.26 70.30 25.30
C LEU A 3 17.20 68.76 25.17
N LEU A 4 18.32 68.15 25.61
CA LEU A 4 18.55 66.83 26.24
C LEU A 4 17.40 65.80 26.17
N LEU A 5 17.56 64.60 25.60
CA LEU A 5 18.49 63.49 25.91
C LEU A 5 18.28 62.85 27.31
N LEU A 6 17.76 61.61 27.29
CA LEU A 6 18.09 60.41 28.08
C LEU A 6 16.83 59.68 28.62
N LEU A 7 16.53 58.52 28.03
CA LEU A 7 16.04 57.39 28.80
C LEU A 7 16.70 56.11 28.28
N ALA A 8 17.27 55.35 29.21
CA ALA A 8 18.07 54.16 29.00
C ALA A 8 17.23 52.94 28.61
N CYS A 9 17.80 52.05 27.80
CA CYS A 9 17.39 50.65 27.78
C CYS A 9 18.64 49.78 27.60
N GLN A 10 18.90 48.94 28.60
CA GLN A 10 20.08 48.09 28.71
C GLN A 10 20.01 46.95 27.67
N GLY A 11 21.07 46.77 26.90
CA GLY A 11 21.23 45.62 25.99
C GLY A 11 21.82 44.43 26.74
N LEU A 12 21.10 43.31 26.74
CA LEU A 12 21.60 42.02 27.22
C LEU A 12 22.36 41.36 26.06
N ALA A 13 23.70 41.44 26.07
CA ALA A 13 24.54 40.77 25.09
C ALA A 13 24.75 39.31 25.51
N LEU A 14 24.23 38.37 24.70
CA LEU A 14 24.56 36.95 24.75
C LEU A 14 26.05 36.75 24.45
N GLN A 15 26.81 36.27 25.43
CA GLN A 15 28.21 35.87 25.22
C GLN A 15 28.27 34.58 24.39
N PHE A 16 28.82 34.68 23.19
CA PHE A 16 29.27 33.54 22.39
C PHE A 16 30.53 32.96 23.03
N GLN A 17 30.45 31.74 23.59
CA GLN A 17 31.64 30.97 23.94
C GLN A 17 32.21 30.30 22.68
N GLN A 18 33.47 30.58 22.36
CA GLN A 18 34.18 29.92 21.26
C GLN A 18 34.45 28.44 21.62
N PRO A 19 34.36 27.50 20.67
CA PRO A 19 34.68 26.11 20.93
C PRO A 19 36.20 25.94 21.05
N THR A 20 36.64 25.40 22.19
CA THR A 20 38.02 24.98 22.42
C THR A 20 38.35 23.75 21.57
N ILE A 21 39.35 23.88 20.71
CA ILE A 21 39.94 22.78 19.95
C ILE A 21 40.65 21.84 20.94
N VAL A 22 40.19 20.59 21.05
CA VAL A 22 40.84 19.55 21.86
C VAL A 22 41.86 18.76 21.02
N PRO A 23 43.11 18.60 21.49
CA PRO A 23 44.12 17.81 20.79
C PRO A 23 43.88 16.30 20.94
N ARG A 24 44.13 15.61 19.83
CA ARG A 24 43.93 14.17 19.62
C ARG A 24 45.07 13.35 20.23
N ARG A 25 44.87 12.83 21.44
CA ARG A 25 45.40 11.55 21.95
C ARG A 25 44.99 11.39 23.42
N GLU A 26 43.98 10.56 23.68
CA GLU A 26 44.07 9.35 24.51
C GLU A 26 42.67 8.77 24.74
N LEU A 27 42.67 7.45 24.95
CA LEU A 27 41.57 6.52 24.87
C LEU A 27 41.03 6.24 26.28
N ILE A 28 39.71 5.98 26.39
CA ILE A 28 39.00 5.23 27.46
C ILE A 28 38.55 6.02 28.71
N ALA A 29 37.25 6.38 28.73
CA ALA A 29 36.27 6.04 29.80
C ALA A 29 34.98 6.87 29.56
N ALA A 30 33.93 6.24 29.02
CA ALA A 30 32.69 6.90 28.62
C ALA A 30 31.71 7.05 29.81
N PRO A 31 30.96 8.18 29.92
CA PRO A 31 29.72 8.21 30.67
C PRO A 31 28.53 7.82 29.77
N PHE A 32 27.70 6.96 30.34
CA PHE A 32 26.49 6.37 29.79
C PHE A 32 25.43 7.45 29.51
N VAL A 33 25.11 7.72 28.25
CA VAL A 33 23.97 8.57 27.87
C VAL A 33 22.73 7.67 27.80
N ILE A 34 21.84 7.78 28.79
CA ILE A 34 20.52 7.12 28.76
C ILE A 34 19.69 7.85 27.71
N SER A 35 19.66 7.30 26.50
CA SER A 35 18.75 7.71 25.44
C SER A 35 17.35 7.17 25.77
N MET A 36 16.43 8.04 26.16
CA MET A 36 15.01 7.71 26.28
C MET A 36 14.44 7.54 24.86
N LEU A 37 14.49 6.31 24.34
CA LEU A 37 13.64 5.91 23.22
C LEU A 37 12.18 5.94 23.70
N ALA A 38 11.43 6.94 23.25
CA ALA A 38 9.98 6.89 23.28
C ALA A 38 9.54 5.68 22.45
N SER A 39 9.26 4.58 23.13
CA SER A 39 8.65 3.40 22.53
C SER A 39 7.19 3.75 22.25
N THR A 40 6.92 4.29 21.06
CA THR A 40 5.56 4.29 20.52
C THR A 40 5.09 2.83 20.50
N PRO A 41 4.00 2.46 21.18
CA PRO A 41 3.46 1.13 21.01
C PRO A 41 3.09 0.99 19.55
N ALA A 42 3.80 0.10 18.84
CA ALA A 42 3.35 -0.39 17.55
C ALA A 42 1.97 -0.99 17.79
N LEU A 43 0.93 -0.24 17.44
CA LEU A 43 -0.45 -0.71 17.42
C LEU A 43 -0.41 -2.02 16.63
N ALA A 44 -0.62 -3.15 17.32
CA ALA A 44 -0.37 -4.47 16.78
C ALA A 44 -1.07 -4.60 15.43
N ALA A 45 -0.29 -4.59 14.34
CA ALA A 45 -0.82 -4.70 12.99
C ALA A 45 -1.59 -6.02 12.92
N GLU A 46 -2.90 -5.98 12.66
CA GLU A 46 -3.66 -7.20 12.45
C GLU A 46 -2.98 -8.03 11.36
N ASP A 47 -2.91 -9.35 11.57
CA ASP A 47 -2.40 -10.31 10.59
C ASP A 47 -2.97 -9.97 9.19
N PRO A 48 -2.09 -9.64 8.22
CA PRO A 48 -2.51 -9.23 6.90
C PRO A 48 -3.49 -10.20 6.22
N LEU A 49 -3.30 -11.49 6.42
CA LEU A 49 -4.16 -12.51 5.83
C LEU A 49 -5.54 -12.52 6.48
N LYS A 50 -5.62 -12.30 7.79
CA LYS A 50 -6.88 -12.22 8.53
C LYS A 50 -7.72 -11.03 8.11
N ALA A 51 -7.10 -9.86 7.92
CA ALA A 51 -7.80 -8.67 7.44
C ALA A 51 -8.33 -8.88 6.01
N LEU A 52 -7.49 -9.39 5.12
CA LEU A 52 -7.85 -9.70 3.74
C LEU A 52 -9.00 -10.72 3.66
N TYR A 53 -8.95 -11.77 4.48
CA TYR A 53 -10.02 -12.78 4.55
C TYR A 53 -11.35 -12.20 5.04
N LYS A 54 -11.35 -11.38 6.10
CA LYS A 54 -12.57 -10.71 6.58
C LYS A 54 -13.20 -9.84 5.48
N ALA A 55 -12.36 -9.09 4.74
CA ALA A 55 -12.80 -8.25 3.64
C ALA A 55 -13.44 -9.08 2.52
N ALA A 56 -12.79 -10.17 2.10
CA ALA A 56 -13.31 -11.06 1.07
C ALA A 56 -14.64 -11.72 1.49
N VAL A 57 -14.78 -12.13 2.75
CA VAL A 57 -16.04 -12.64 3.31
C VAL A 57 -17.14 -11.57 3.29
N PHE A 58 -16.81 -10.33 3.66
CA PHE A 58 -17.78 -9.24 3.63
C PHE A 58 -18.25 -8.94 2.19
N ALA A 59 -17.32 -8.85 1.25
CA ALA A 59 -17.61 -8.65 -0.16
C ALA A 59 -18.52 -9.75 -0.73
N LYS A 60 -18.20 -11.02 -0.48
CA LYS A 60 -19.05 -12.15 -0.88
C LYS A 60 -20.48 -11.99 -0.35
N LYS A 61 -20.65 -11.65 0.94
CA LYS A 61 -21.98 -11.49 1.57
C LYS A 61 -22.75 -10.29 1.02
N SER A 62 -22.04 -9.23 0.63
CA SER A 62 -22.63 -8.00 0.12
C SER A 62 -22.89 -8.03 -1.39
N ARG A 63 -22.30 -8.96 -2.15
CA ARG A 63 -22.55 -9.13 -3.59
C ARG A 63 -24.05 -9.25 -3.85
N ARG A 64 -24.54 -8.38 -4.73
CA ARG A 64 -25.90 -8.40 -5.28
C ARG A 64 -25.76 -8.35 -6.79
N TYR A 65 -26.18 -9.42 -7.45
CA TYR A 65 -26.22 -9.48 -8.90
C TYR A 65 -27.40 -8.66 -9.42
N ALA A 66 -27.17 -7.85 -10.45
CA ALA A 66 -28.26 -7.22 -11.16
C ALA A 66 -29.11 -8.29 -11.89
N PRO A 67 -30.43 -8.06 -12.10
CA PRO A 67 -31.24 -8.93 -12.93
C PRO A 67 -30.62 -9.10 -14.33
N GLY A 68 -30.37 -10.34 -14.74
CA GLY A 68 -29.78 -10.67 -16.05
C GLY A 68 -28.25 -10.55 -16.13
N GLU A 69 -27.56 -10.18 -15.05
CA GLU A 69 -26.09 -10.20 -15.02
C GLU A 69 -25.56 -11.63 -15.13
N ARG A 70 -24.60 -11.84 -16.04
CA ARG A 70 -23.97 -13.16 -16.22
C ARG A 70 -23.22 -13.49 -14.94
N ARG A 71 -23.64 -14.55 -14.25
CA ARG A 71 -22.92 -15.09 -13.10
C ARG A 71 -21.81 -16.00 -13.59
N THR A 72 -20.64 -15.77 -13.07
CA THR A 72 -19.59 -16.78 -13.00
C THR A 72 -20.07 -17.87 -12.02
N PRO A 73 -19.95 -19.17 -12.35
CA PRO A 73 -20.25 -20.21 -11.39
C PRO A 73 -19.45 -20.00 -10.10
N ASP A 74 -20.06 -20.25 -8.95
CA ASP A 74 -19.40 -20.10 -7.64
C ASP A 74 -18.18 -21.03 -7.51
N ASP A 75 -18.18 -22.15 -8.24
CA ASP A 75 -17.09 -23.12 -8.35
C ASP A 75 -16.03 -22.74 -9.39
N PHE A 76 -15.94 -21.47 -9.75
CA PHE A 76 -15.11 -20.88 -10.80
C PHE A 76 -13.79 -21.61 -11.06
N GLU A 77 -13.47 -21.83 -12.34
CA GLU A 77 -12.32 -22.62 -12.80
C GLU A 77 -11.09 -22.35 -11.91
N GLN A 78 -10.77 -23.38 -11.14
CA GLN A 78 -9.93 -23.26 -9.97
C GLN A 78 -8.47 -23.38 -10.44
N GLY A 79 -7.65 -22.38 -10.11
CA GLY A 79 -6.22 -22.39 -10.48
C GLY A 79 -5.92 -21.56 -11.72
N SER A 80 -4.98 -22.01 -12.54
CA SER A 80 -4.45 -21.26 -13.70
C SER A 80 -5.50 -20.85 -14.74
N ASP A 81 -6.65 -21.53 -14.77
CA ASP A 81 -7.71 -21.32 -15.75
C ASP A 81 -8.73 -20.26 -15.30
N SER A 82 -8.57 -19.72 -14.08
CA SER A 82 -9.39 -18.60 -13.62
C SER A 82 -9.33 -17.44 -14.62
N PRO A 83 -10.47 -16.87 -15.05
CA PRO A 83 -10.50 -15.71 -15.94
C PRO A 83 -10.14 -14.40 -15.23
N PHE A 84 -9.61 -14.45 -14.01
CA PHE A 84 -8.80 -13.37 -13.47
C PHE A 84 -7.35 -13.45 -13.94
N VAL A 85 -6.81 -14.63 -14.27
CA VAL A 85 -5.41 -14.79 -14.71
C VAL A 85 -5.17 -14.03 -16.00
N GLY A 86 -4.10 -13.24 -16.03
CA GLY A 86 -3.68 -12.50 -17.21
C GLY A 86 -3.07 -11.14 -16.88
N GLU A 87 -2.75 -10.41 -17.94
CA GLU A 87 -2.25 -9.04 -17.85
C GLU A 87 -3.35 -8.01 -18.08
N TYR A 88 -3.25 -6.91 -17.36
CA TYR A 88 -4.18 -5.79 -17.42
C TYR A 88 -3.42 -4.47 -17.45
N SER A 89 -4.00 -3.51 -18.16
CA SER A 89 -3.54 -2.11 -18.12
C SER A 89 -4.29 -1.37 -17.02
N ASP A 90 -3.61 -0.48 -16.30
CA ASP A 90 -4.23 0.39 -15.30
C ASP A 90 -4.31 1.82 -15.88
N PRO A 91 -5.49 2.36 -16.20
CA PRO A 91 -5.60 3.71 -16.77
C PRO A 91 -4.99 4.82 -15.89
N ASN A 92 -4.92 4.61 -14.58
CA ASN A 92 -4.27 5.55 -13.66
C ASN A 92 -2.74 5.47 -13.72
N HIS A 93 -2.20 4.39 -14.30
CA HIS A 93 -0.78 4.17 -14.55
C HIS A 93 -0.57 3.69 -15.99
N PRO A 94 -0.68 4.59 -17.00
CA PRO A 94 -0.74 4.20 -18.41
C PRO A 94 0.47 3.42 -18.94
N ALA A 95 1.64 3.63 -18.34
CA ALA A 95 2.87 2.91 -18.68
C ALA A 95 3.09 1.65 -17.81
N GLY A 96 2.22 1.42 -16.84
CA GLY A 96 2.26 0.31 -15.90
C GLY A 96 1.46 -0.90 -16.36
N VAL A 97 1.86 -2.07 -15.88
CA VAL A 97 1.17 -3.35 -16.13
C VAL A 97 0.77 -3.98 -14.80
N ARG A 98 -0.33 -4.72 -14.80
CA ARG A 98 -0.81 -5.56 -13.68
C ARG A 98 -0.91 -7.00 -14.17
N THR A 99 -0.26 -7.93 -13.50
CA THR A 99 -0.33 -9.35 -13.81
C THR A 99 -0.99 -10.07 -12.64
N VAL A 100 -2.15 -10.68 -12.90
CA VAL A 100 -2.86 -11.48 -11.92
C VAL A 100 -2.51 -12.94 -12.10
N THR A 101 -2.06 -13.58 -11.02
CA THR A 101 -1.68 -14.99 -10.99
C THR A 101 -2.43 -15.69 -9.85
N MET A 102 -3.03 -16.84 -10.12
CA MET A 102 -3.61 -17.69 -9.08
C MET A 102 -2.50 -18.47 -8.37
N LEU A 103 -2.63 -18.64 -7.06
CA LEU A 103 -1.78 -19.52 -6.28
C LEU A 103 -2.54 -20.82 -6.01
N ASP A 104 -1.85 -21.96 -6.00
CA ASP A 104 -2.41 -23.28 -5.68
C ASP A 104 -2.69 -23.44 -4.17
N GLU A 105 -3.25 -22.40 -3.56
CA GLU A 105 -3.53 -22.27 -2.13
C GLU A 105 -4.94 -21.72 -1.91
N ARG A 106 -5.59 -22.17 -0.84
CA ARG A 106 -6.93 -21.72 -0.45
C ARG A 106 -6.96 -21.18 0.98
N VAL A 107 -7.86 -20.23 1.22
CA VAL A 107 -8.19 -19.73 2.55
C VAL A 107 -9.70 -19.83 2.72
N GLY A 108 -10.15 -20.90 3.38
CA GLY A 108 -11.57 -21.26 3.37
C GLY A 108 -12.04 -21.56 1.95
N GLU A 109 -13.09 -20.87 1.51
CA GLU A 109 -13.65 -21.00 0.16
C GLU A 109 -12.94 -20.15 -0.91
N PHE A 110 -12.04 -19.25 -0.50
CA PHE A 110 -11.36 -18.33 -1.41
C PHE A 110 -10.09 -18.97 -1.97
N CYS A 111 -9.84 -18.74 -3.26
CA CYS A 111 -8.55 -19.04 -3.87
C CYS A 111 -7.59 -17.90 -3.60
N ARG A 112 -6.33 -18.20 -3.27
CA ARG A 112 -5.29 -17.19 -3.19
C ARG A 112 -4.86 -16.75 -4.58
N ALA A 113 -4.56 -15.47 -4.71
CA ALA A 113 -4.00 -14.87 -5.90
C ALA A 113 -2.93 -13.84 -5.52
N LYS A 114 -2.17 -13.42 -6.52
CA LYS A 114 -1.17 -12.37 -6.42
C LYS A 114 -1.32 -11.42 -7.60
N ILE A 115 -1.18 -10.13 -7.34
CA ILE A 115 -1.15 -9.09 -8.36
C ILE A 115 0.26 -8.49 -8.34
N ASP A 116 1.08 -8.85 -9.31
CA ASP A 116 2.35 -8.18 -9.54
C ASP A 116 2.12 -6.98 -10.47
N GLY A 117 2.84 -5.88 -10.25
CA GLY A 117 2.73 -4.74 -11.14
C GLY A 117 3.86 -3.72 -10.99
N ASN A 118 3.82 -2.72 -11.86
CA ASN A 118 4.71 -1.56 -11.82
C ASN A 118 3.93 -0.31 -12.27
N ASP A 119 4.27 0.87 -11.79
CA ASP A 119 3.54 2.09 -12.12
C ASP A 119 4.08 2.83 -13.36
N GLY A 120 5.05 2.22 -14.05
CA GLY A 120 5.73 2.77 -15.21
C GLY A 120 7.26 2.82 -15.02
N PRO A 121 7.98 3.36 -16.02
CA PRO A 121 9.44 3.43 -15.99
C PRO A 121 9.98 4.19 -14.77
N GLY A 122 10.94 3.59 -14.08
CA GLY A 122 11.60 4.18 -12.91
C GLY A 122 10.88 3.95 -11.58
N GLU A 123 9.65 3.42 -11.60
CA GLU A 123 8.92 3.08 -10.39
C GLU A 123 9.24 1.65 -9.93
N PRO A 124 9.36 1.40 -8.60
CA PRO A 124 9.62 0.07 -8.10
C PRO A 124 8.44 -0.86 -8.40
N PRO A 125 8.72 -2.12 -8.78
CA PRO A 125 7.66 -3.11 -8.89
C PRO A 125 7.05 -3.40 -7.51
N PHE A 126 5.79 -3.80 -7.50
CA PHE A 126 5.05 -4.17 -6.29
C PHE A 126 4.38 -5.53 -6.47
N SER A 127 4.00 -6.14 -5.34
CA SER A 127 3.23 -7.37 -5.32
C SER A 127 2.15 -7.28 -4.25
N LEU A 128 0.89 -7.55 -4.63
CA LEU A 128 -0.27 -7.46 -3.75
C LEU A 128 -0.85 -8.86 -3.52
N PRO A 129 -1.08 -9.27 -2.27
CA PRO A 129 -1.83 -10.50 -2.01
C PRO A 129 -3.32 -10.25 -2.29
N ALA A 130 -3.98 -11.27 -2.83
CA ALA A 130 -5.40 -11.22 -3.15
C ALA A 130 -6.13 -12.54 -2.84
N LEU A 131 -7.44 -12.44 -2.69
CA LEU A 131 -8.38 -13.56 -2.56
C LEU A 131 -9.45 -13.45 -3.63
N VAL A 132 -9.70 -14.54 -4.34
CA VAL A 132 -10.68 -14.64 -5.44
C VAL A 132 -11.82 -15.56 -5.03
N TYR A 133 -13.04 -15.15 -5.37
CA TYR A 133 -14.26 -15.94 -5.24
C TYR A 133 -15.28 -15.54 -6.31
N SER A 134 -15.70 -16.49 -7.15
CA SER A 134 -16.61 -16.22 -8.28
C SER A 134 -16.08 -15.05 -9.15
N ASP A 135 -16.86 -13.98 -9.32
CA ASP A 135 -16.50 -12.77 -10.07
C ASP A 135 -15.78 -11.71 -9.23
N GLN A 136 -15.36 -12.01 -8.01
CA GLN A 136 -14.74 -11.06 -7.09
C GLN A 136 -13.26 -11.33 -6.88
N ILE A 137 -12.46 -10.27 -6.86
CA ILE A 137 -11.09 -10.26 -6.38
C ILE A 137 -10.96 -9.20 -5.30
N THR A 138 -10.54 -9.60 -4.11
CA THR A 138 -10.21 -8.68 -3.01
C THR A 138 -8.71 -8.64 -2.84
N ALA A 139 -8.11 -7.45 -2.91
CA ALA A 139 -6.67 -7.28 -2.86
C ALA A 139 -6.25 -6.29 -1.76
N ASP A 140 -5.07 -6.54 -1.18
CA ASP A 140 -4.47 -5.69 -0.18
C ASP A 140 -3.46 -4.74 -0.83
N PHE A 141 -3.82 -3.45 -0.92
CA PHE A 141 -2.98 -2.41 -1.51
C PHE A 141 -2.04 -1.74 -0.49
N ARG A 142 -1.99 -2.17 0.78
CA ARG A 142 -1.04 -1.61 1.76
C ARG A 142 0.42 -1.63 1.32
N PRO A 143 0.93 -2.64 0.57
CA PRO A 143 2.29 -2.59 0.03
C PRO A 143 2.56 -1.38 -0.88
N LYS A 144 1.51 -0.78 -1.46
CA LYS A 144 1.55 0.49 -2.23
C LYS A 144 1.07 1.71 -1.44
N GLY A 145 0.77 1.57 -0.15
CA GLY A 145 0.18 2.62 0.68
C GLY A 145 -1.34 2.79 0.54
N GLY A 146 -2.03 1.85 -0.12
CA GLY A 146 -3.48 1.86 -0.30
C GLY A 146 -4.27 1.08 0.76
N PRO A 147 -5.59 0.91 0.54
CA PRO A 147 -6.48 0.15 1.44
C PRO A 147 -6.20 -1.36 1.42
N SER A 148 -6.47 -2.05 2.53
CA SER A 148 -6.23 -3.50 2.65
C SER A 148 -7.37 -4.40 2.13
N ASP A 149 -8.48 -3.80 1.76
CA ASP A 149 -9.78 -4.45 1.57
C ASP A 149 -10.45 -4.03 0.25
N LEU A 150 -9.66 -3.71 -0.78
CA LEU A 150 -10.21 -3.26 -2.04
C LEU A 150 -10.71 -4.44 -2.86
N THR A 151 -12.04 -4.56 -2.97
CA THR A 151 -12.69 -5.55 -3.82
C THR A 151 -13.05 -4.98 -5.19
N ALA A 152 -12.65 -5.68 -6.24
CA ALA A 152 -13.02 -5.42 -7.62
C ALA A 152 -13.80 -6.60 -8.22
N PHE A 153 -14.50 -6.34 -9.32
CA PHE A 153 -15.36 -7.31 -9.98
C PHE A 153 -14.89 -7.59 -11.41
N LEU A 154 -14.93 -8.86 -11.80
CA LEU A 154 -14.69 -9.26 -13.17
C LEU A 154 -15.88 -8.80 -14.04
N THR A 155 -15.54 -8.17 -15.15
CA THR A 155 -16.49 -7.75 -16.18
C THR A 155 -16.10 -8.39 -17.51
N ALA A 156 -16.92 -8.21 -18.55
CA ALA A 156 -16.65 -8.78 -19.86
C ALA A 156 -15.30 -8.34 -20.47
N ASP A 157 -14.79 -7.15 -20.10
CA ASP A 157 -13.60 -6.56 -20.71
C ASP A 157 -12.48 -6.20 -19.72
N GLY A 158 -12.61 -6.55 -18.43
CA GLY A 158 -11.57 -6.28 -17.44
C GLY A 158 -12.02 -6.40 -15.98
N ILE A 159 -11.20 -5.85 -15.08
CA ILE A 159 -11.45 -5.82 -13.63
C ILE A 159 -11.90 -4.40 -13.25
N LYS A 160 -13.11 -4.26 -12.70
CA LYS A 160 -13.70 -2.96 -12.34
C LYS A 160 -13.67 -2.75 -10.83
N PHE A 161 -13.10 -1.62 -10.43
CA PHE A 161 -13.00 -1.18 -9.04
C PHE A 161 -14.16 -0.26 -8.63
N PRO A 162 -14.45 -0.14 -7.32
CA PRO A 162 -15.56 0.68 -6.82
C PRO A 162 -15.39 2.19 -7.06
N ASP A 163 -14.15 2.65 -7.21
CA ASP A 163 -13.79 4.05 -7.51
C ASP A 163 -14.02 4.43 -8.99
N GLY A 164 -14.46 3.47 -9.82
CA GLY A 164 -14.66 3.64 -11.25
C GLY A 164 -13.44 3.34 -12.09
N ASN A 165 -12.26 3.08 -11.50
CA ASN A 165 -11.12 2.58 -12.24
C ASN A 165 -11.46 1.20 -12.82
N LYS A 166 -11.05 0.96 -14.05
CA LYS A 166 -11.23 -0.33 -14.70
C LYS A 166 -9.92 -0.71 -15.35
N TRP A 167 -9.42 -1.89 -15.00
CA TRP A 167 -8.24 -2.46 -15.60
C TRP A 167 -8.66 -3.32 -16.79
N PRO A 168 -8.60 -2.81 -18.05
CA PRO A 168 -8.87 -3.63 -19.21
C PRO A 168 -7.83 -4.74 -19.35
N ARG A 169 -8.29 -5.91 -19.77
CA ARG A 169 -7.41 -7.03 -20.09
C ARG A 169 -6.59 -6.68 -21.34
N ARG A 170 -5.27 -6.88 -21.29
CA ARG A 170 -4.41 -6.75 -22.47
C ARG A 170 -4.72 -7.88 -23.44
N LYS A 171 -4.78 -7.59 -24.73
CA LYS A 171 -4.93 -8.64 -25.74
C LYS A 171 -3.57 -9.32 -25.94
N SER A 172 -3.58 -10.62 -26.24
CA SER A 172 -2.36 -11.36 -26.59
C SER A 172 -1.64 -10.80 -27.83
N SER A 173 -2.31 -10.00 -28.66
CA SER A 173 -1.72 -9.28 -29.79
C SER A 173 -0.88 -8.06 -29.41
N ASP A 174 -0.97 -7.61 -28.15
CA ASP A 174 -0.33 -6.39 -27.66
C ASP A 174 0.94 -6.70 -26.82
N LEU A 175 1.39 -7.96 -26.86
CA LEU A 175 2.63 -8.50 -26.29
C LEU A 175 3.63 -8.80 -27.39
#